data_AF-A0A2T0ZWY9-F1
#
_entry.id   AF-A0A2T0ZWY9-F1
#
_cell.length_a   1.000
_cell.length_b   1.000
_cell.length_c   1.000
_cell.angle_alpha   90.00
_cell.angle_beta   90.00
_cell.angle_gamma   90.00
#
_symmetry.space_group_name_H-M   'P 1'
#
loop_
_entity.id
_entity.type
_entity.pdbx_description
1 polymer ?
#
loop_
_entity_poly.entity_id
_entity_poly.type
_entity_poly.pdbx_seq_one_letter_code
_entity_poly.pdbx_strand_id
1 'polypeptide(L)'
;METGDPYDWEQRFGAEGVPCGAVRSLAEALQHPQLAHRNLLQDVETPLGTVPLAGIGFELAHGSAAVTRPAPLVGQHTEEVLLEAGYSREAIANLQSQKTVTLATI
;
A
#
# COMPACT_ATOMS: atom_id res chain seq x y z
N MET A 1 -10.92 -19.73 37.05
CA MET A 1 -10.19 -19.49 35.79
C MET A 1 -9.08 -18.52 36.11
N GLU A 2 -7.84 -18.85 35.77
CA GLU A 2 -6.72 -17.94 35.93
C GLU A 2 -6.85 -16.85 34.86
N THR A 3 -6.80 -15.59 35.26
CA THR A 3 -6.84 -14.41 34.37
C THR A 3 -5.43 -13.87 34.21
N GLY A 4 -5.07 -13.40 33.01
CA GLY A 4 -3.75 -12.79 32.77
C GLY A 4 -3.72 -11.97 31.49
N ASP A 5 -2.61 -11.27 31.25
CA ASP A 5 -2.37 -10.53 30.01
C ASP A 5 -2.37 -11.50 28.81
N PRO A 6 -3.15 -11.24 27.74
CA PRO A 6 -3.10 -12.03 26.51
C PRO A 6 -1.68 -12.29 25.97
N TYR A 7 -0.75 -11.35 26.14
CA TYR A 7 0.62 -11.49 25.67
C TYR A 7 1.44 -12.50 26.50
N ASP A 8 1.22 -12.54 27.82
CA ASP A 8 1.84 -13.53 28.70
C ASP A 8 1.36 -14.95 28.33
N TRP A 9 0.07 -15.09 28.01
CA TRP A 9 -0.49 -16.37 27.56
C TRP A 9 0.04 -16.80 26.20
N GLU A 10 0.15 -15.87 25.23
CA GLU A 10 0.77 -16.14 23.92
C GLU A 10 2.20 -16.68 24.09
N GLN A 11 3.00 -16.07 24.98
CA GLN A 11 4.36 -16.53 25.27
C GLN A 11 4.39 -17.94 25.89
N ARG A 12 3.57 -18.20 26.90
CA ARG A 12 3.51 -19.49 27.60
C ARG A 12 3.09 -20.62 26.67
N PHE A 13 2.06 -20.40 25.86
CA PHE A 13 1.61 -21.40 24.88
C PHE A 13 2.60 -21.59 23.74
N GLY A 14 3.23 -20.52 23.27
CA GLY A 14 4.31 -20.61 22.28
C GLY A 14 5.49 -21.45 22.75
N ALA A 15 5.87 -21.36 24.03
CA ALA A 15 6.95 -22.18 24.61
C ALA A 15 6.63 -23.69 24.60
N GLU A 16 5.35 -24.06 24.65
CA GLU A 16 4.85 -25.44 24.57
C GLU A 16 4.51 -25.87 23.13
N GLY A 17 4.77 -25.01 22.13
CA GLY A 17 4.48 -25.29 20.71
C GLY A 17 3.00 -25.24 20.34
N VAL A 18 2.15 -24.65 21.20
CA VAL A 18 0.73 -24.49 20.94
C VAL A 18 0.52 -23.27 20.02
N PRO A 19 -0.13 -23.43 18.85
CA PRO A 19 -0.39 -22.30 17.96
C PRO A 19 -1.44 -21.36 18.58
N CYS A 20 -1.00 -20.18 18.97
CA CYS A 20 -1.84 -19.13 19.52
C CYS A 20 -1.30 -17.75 19.12
N GLY A 21 -2.15 -16.72 19.22
CA GLY A 21 -1.73 -15.33 19.08
C GLY A 21 -2.70 -14.42 19.83
N ALA A 22 -2.18 -13.44 20.56
CA ALA A 22 -3.01 -12.42 21.19
C ALA A 22 -3.68 -11.54 20.11
N VAL A 23 -4.91 -11.11 20.38
CA VAL A 23 -5.61 -10.15 19.55
C VAL A 23 -4.97 -8.78 19.77
N ARG A 24 -4.25 -8.30 18.77
CA ARG A 24 -3.57 -7.00 18.78
C ARG A 24 -4.50 -5.91 18.26
N SER A 25 -4.42 -4.72 18.84
CA SER A 25 -4.95 -3.50 18.23
C SER A 25 -4.22 -3.18 16.93
N LEU A 26 -4.79 -2.27 16.12
CA LEU A 26 -4.14 -1.84 14.89
C LEU A 26 -2.76 -1.21 15.15
N ALA A 27 -2.62 -0.39 16.20
CA ALA A 27 -1.36 0.26 16.53
C ALA A 27 -0.26 -0.77 16.89
N GLU A 28 -0.61 -1.78 17.68
CA GLU A 28 0.30 -2.87 18.06
C GLU A 28 0.65 -3.75 16.84
N ALA A 29 -0.33 -4.04 15.98
CA ALA A 29 -0.10 -4.81 14.76
C ALA A 29 0.85 -4.09 13.80
N LEU A 30 0.71 -2.78 13.62
CA LEU A 30 1.58 -1.96 12.76
C LEU A 30 3.03 -1.90 13.26
N GLN A 31 3.26 -2.09 14.56
CA GLN A 31 4.58 -2.12 15.18
C GLN A 31 5.16 -3.54 15.31
N HIS A 32 4.43 -4.56 14.84
CA HIS A 32 4.83 -5.95 15.05
C HIS A 32 6.15 -6.26 14.30
N PRO A 33 7.14 -6.92 14.94
CA PRO A 33 8.44 -7.20 14.32
C PRO A 33 8.35 -7.94 12.98
N GLN A 34 7.33 -8.77 12.80
CA GLN A 34 7.10 -9.47 11.54
C GLN A 34 6.81 -8.54 10.36
N LEU A 35 6.17 -7.39 10.58
CA LEU A 35 5.88 -6.45 9.49
C LEU A 35 7.16 -5.78 8.99
N ALA A 36 8.07 -5.43 9.91
CA ALA A 36 9.39 -4.92 9.58
C ALA A 36 10.25 -5.99 8.90
N HIS A 37 10.25 -7.22 9.43
CA HIS A 37 10.99 -8.34 8.83
C HIS A 37 10.57 -8.64 7.39
N ARG A 38 9.27 -8.51 7.09
CA ARG A 38 8.71 -8.72 5.75
C ARG A 38 8.74 -7.48 4.85
N ASN A 39 9.30 -6.36 5.32
CA ASN A 39 9.27 -5.07 4.63
C ASN A 39 7.86 -4.74 4.09
N LEU A 40 6.82 -5.03 4.89
CA LEU A 40 5.44 -4.93 4.43
C LEU A 40 4.98 -3.47 4.35
N LEU A 41 5.36 -2.65 5.32
CA LEU A 41 5.07 -1.21 5.30
C LEU A 41 6.26 -0.50 4.67
N GLN A 42 6.02 0.16 3.54
CA GLN A 42 7.03 0.85 2.75
C GLN A 42 6.72 2.34 2.78
N ASP A 43 7.71 3.16 3.11
CA ASP A 43 7.59 4.61 3.08
C ASP A 43 7.60 5.11 1.63
N VAL A 44 6.52 5.79 1.24
CA VAL A 44 6.33 6.29 -0.13
C VAL A 44 6.18 7.80 -0.10
N GLU A 45 7.03 8.50 -0.86
CA GLU A 45 6.94 9.94 -1.03
C GLU A 45 5.72 10.30 -1.89
N THR A 46 4.89 11.20 -1.38
CA THR A 46 3.70 11.71 -2.08
C THR A 46 3.71 13.24 -2.08
N PRO A 47 2.89 13.90 -2.93
CA PRO A 47 2.70 15.34 -2.87
C PRO A 47 2.19 15.87 -1.51
N LEU A 48 1.66 14.99 -0.64
CA LEU A 48 1.17 15.33 0.70
C LEU A 48 2.16 14.95 1.81
N GLY A 49 3.37 14.50 1.45
CA GLY A 49 4.40 14.00 2.37
C GLY A 49 4.61 12.49 2.27
N THR A 50 5.57 11.98 3.04
CA THR A 50 5.86 10.54 3.11
C THR A 50 4.79 9.82 3.91
N VAL A 51 4.22 8.75 3.34
CA VAL A 51 3.21 7.92 4.01
C VAL A 51 3.59 6.44 3.92
N PRO A 52 3.32 5.64 4.97
CA PRO A 52 3.54 4.20 4.93
C PRO A 52 2.42 3.53 4.12
N LEU A 53 2.80 2.78 3.09
CA LEU A 53 1.88 1.98 2.29
C LEU A 53 2.18 0.50 2.44
N ALA A 54 1.14 -0.33 2.43
CA ALA A 54 1.30 -1.78 2.38
C ALA A 54 1.84 -2.20 1.00
N GLY A 55 3.02 -2.79 0.99
CA GLY A 55 3.59 -3.49 -0.15
C GLY A 55 2.97 -4.87 -0.34
N ILE A 56 3.71 -5.77 -0.99
CA ILE A 56 3.21 -7.13 -1.22
C ILE A 56 3.33 -8.00 0.03
N GLY A 57 2.30 -8.81 0.30
CA GLY A 57 2.25 -9.69 1.47
C GLY A 57 3.13 -10.94 1.38
N PHE A 58 3.85 -11.14 0.28
CA PHE A 58 4.70 -12.30 0.03
C PHE A 58 6.02 -11.89 -0.62
N GLU A 59 7.05 -12.72 -0.49
CA GLU A 59 8.34 -12.49 -1.13
C GLU A 59 8.60 -13.52 -2.23
N LEU A 60 9.22 -13.07 -3.31
CA LEU A 60 9.62 -13.92 -4.42
C LEU A 60 11.15 -14.06 -4.44
N ALA A 61 11.62 -15.28 -4.67
CA ALA A 61 13.05 -15.58 -4.69
C ALA A 61 13.84 -14.83 -5.76
N HIS A 62 13.18 -14.27 -6.78
CA HIS A 62 13.82 -13.64 -7.95
C HIS A 62 13.43 -12.16 -8.09
N GLY A 63 12.96 -11.54 -7.01
CA GLY A 63 12.54 -10.15 -6.99
C GLY A 63 11.08 -10.02 -6.59
N SER A 64 10.87 -9.47 -5.40
CA SER A 64 9.56 -9.08 -4.89
C SER A 64 9.13 -7.76 -5.53
N ALA A 65 7.84 -7.61 -5.83
CA ALA A 65 7.29 -6.31 -6.21
C ALA A 65 7.37 -5.34 -5.02
N ALA A 66 7.51 -4.05 -5.31
CA ALA A 66 7.54 -2.97 -4.32
C ALA A 66 6.67 -1.81 -4.80
N VAL A 67 6.26 -0.96 -3.86
CA VAL A 67 5.56 0.28 -4.22
C VAL A 67 6.62 1.27 -4.72
N THR A 68 6.72 1.41 -6.05
CA THR A 68 7.77 2.22 -6.68
C THR A 68 7.36 3.65 -7.00
N ARG A 69 6.07 3.97 -6.90
CA ARG A 69 5.51 5.30 -7.17
C ARG A 69 4.29 5.57 -6.31
N PRO A 70 4.00 6.83 -5.97
CA PRO A 70 2.78 7.19 -5.25
C PRO A 70 1.53 6.93 -6.10
N ALA A 71 0.37 6.96 -5.44
CA ALA A 71 -0.91 6.93 -6.12
C ALA A 71 -1.03 8.14 -7.08
N PRO A 72 -1.54 7.96 -8.30
CA PRO A 72 -1.67 9.05 -9.26
C PRO A 72 -2.74 10.05 -8.82
N LEU A 73 -2.55 11.31 -9.19
CA LEU A 73 -3.60 12.33 -9.14
C LEU A 73 -4.71 11.99 -10.13
N VAL A 74 -5.90 12.55 -9.88
CA VAL A 74 -7.02 12.47 -10.82
C VAL A 74 -6.60 13.10 -12.15
N GLY A 75 -6.56 12.28 -13.19
CA GLY A 75 -6.20 12.70 -14.54
C GLY A 75 -4.70 12.79 -14.83
N GLN A 76 -3.83 12.32 -13.93
CA GLN A 76 -2.36 12.44 -14.09
C GLN A 76 -1.83 11.83 -15.38
N HIS A 77 -2.37 10.69 -15.80
CA HIS A 77 -1.92 9.96 -16.98
C HIS A 77 -2.95 9.98 -18.12
N THR A 78 -3.98 10.84 -18.06
CA THR A 78 -5.04 10.88 -19.08
C THR A 78 -4.50 11.19 -20.47
N GLU A 79 -3.62 12.20 -20.59
CA GLU A 79 -3.04 12.57 -21.88
C GLU A 79 -2.14 11.46 -22.43
N GLU A 80 -1.27 10.89 -21.57
CA GLU A 80 -0.37 9.78 -21.90
C GLU A 80 -1.13 8.60 -22.49
N VAL A 81 -2.16 8.10 -21.78
CA VAL A 81 -2.94 6.93 -22.20
C VAL A 81 -3.74 7.20 -23.49
N LEU A 82 -4.27 8.41 -23.68
CA LEU A 82 -5.01 8.76 -24.90
C LEU A 82 -4.09 8.88 -26.12
N LEU A 83 -2.89 9.41 -25.95
CA LEU A 83 -1.88 9.43 -27.00
C LEU A 83 -1.45 8.02 -27.39
N GLU A 84 -1.21 7.14 -26.42
CA GLU A 84 -0.89 5.73 -26.66
C GLU A 84 -2.03 4.98 -27.38
N ALA A 85 -3.28 5.34 -27.09
CA ALA A 85 -4.45 4.81 -27.77
C ALA A 85 -4.67 5.38 -29.19
N GLY A 86 -3.84 6.33 -29.64
CA GLY A 86 -3.87 6.88 -31.00
C GLY A 86 -4.71 8.15 -31.19
N TYR A 87 -5.14 8.81 -30.11
CA TYR A 87 -5.82 10.11 -30.21
C TYR A 87 -4.80 11.21 -30.52
N SER A 88 -5.19 12.18 -31.36
CA SER A 88 -4.39 13.38 -31.58
C SER A 88 -4.53 14.35 -30.41
N ARG A 89 -3.57 15.27 -30.25
CA ARG A 89 -3.64 16.31 -29.20
C ARG A 89 -4.87 17.20 -29.35
N GLU A 90 -5.29 17.46 -30.59
CA GLU A 90 -6.50 18.23 -30.90
C GLU A 90 -7.77 17.48 -30.45
N ALA A 91 -7.82 16.17 -30.67
CA ALA A 91 -8.93 15.34 -30.21
C ALA A 91 -8.99 15.30 -28.67
N ILE A 92 -7.84 15.17 -28.00
CA ILE A 92 -7.75 15.19 -26.53
C ILE A 92 -8.21 16.54 -25.97
N ALA A 93 -7.76 17.65 -26.55
CA ALA A 93 -8.20 18.99 -26.15
C ALA A 93 -9.71 19.18 -26.33
N ASN A 94 -10.30 18.63 -27.39
CA ASN A 94 -11.73 18.64 -27.60
C ASN A 94 -12.48 17.87 -26.49
N LEU A 95 -12.05 16.64 -26.18
CA LEU A 95 -12.62 15.84 -25.10
C LEU A 95 -12.51 16.54 -23.74
N GLN A 96 -11.40 17.22 -23.47
CA GLN A 96 -11.22 18.00 -22.25
C GLN A 96 -12.19 19.18 -22.18
N SER A 97 -12.35 19.93 -23.28
CA SER A 97 -13.28 21.07 -23.36
C SER A 97 -14.75 20.65 -23.17
N GLN A 98 -15.10 19.45 -23.61
CA GLN A 98 -16.42 18.84 -23.40
C GLN A 98 -16.59 18.25 -21.98
N LYS A 99 -15.54 18.29 -21.15
CA LYS A 99 -15.48 17.67 -19.82
C LYS A 99 -15.70 16.15 -19.84
N THR A 100 -15.41 15.51 -20.97
CA THR A 100 -15.44 14.04 -21.10
C THR A 100 -14.25 13.41 -20.39
N VAL A 101 -13.11 14.11 -20.38
CA VAL A 101 -11.88 13.67 -19.72
C VAL A 101 -11.29 14.79 -18.86
N THR A 102 -10.59 14.41 -17.79
CA THR A 102 -9.88 15.33 -16.89
C THR A 102 -8.39 15.08 -17.02
N LEU A 103 -7.62 16.16 -17.20
CA LEU A 103 -6.15 16.14 -17.12
C LEU A 103 -5.76 16.73 -15.76
N ALA A 104 -4.75 16.16 -15.11
CA ALA A 104 -4.25 16.71 -13.86
C ALA A 104 -3.73 18.13 -14.08
N THR A 105 -4.12 19.05 -13.19
CA THR A 105 -3.53 20.38 -13.11
C THR A 105 -2.35 20.30 -12.16
N ILE A 106 -1.19 20.77 -12.61
CA ILE A 106 0.03 20.87 -11.79
C ILE A 106 -0.15 21.95 -10.72
#